data_AF-A0A916REL2-F1
#
_entry.id   AF-A0A916REL2-F1
#
_cell.length_a   1.000
_cell.length_b   1.000
_cell.length_c   1.000
_cell.angle_alpha   90.00
_cell.angle_beta   90.00
_cell.angle_gamma   90.00
#
_symmetry.space_group_name_H-M   'P 1'
#
loop_
_entity.id
_entity.type
_entity.pdbx_description
1 polymer ?
#
loop_
_entity_poly.entity_id
_entity_poly.type
_entity_poly.pdbx_seq_one_letter_code
_entity_poly.pdbx_strand_id
1 'polypeptide(L)'
;MAETFIGYDFRHIHHYKEFEVSPQGERVDLDINSQDPQKPGVWTWNSGFQVAARIDSKNKVWYGAMRIPFGAIDPEPPHIGTMLRINLFRCQGPPPDRKLLAWQTPMSKTFHVPEKFGLLMLVDQP
;
A
#
# COMPACT_ATOMS: atom_id res chain seq x y z
N MET A 1 6.72 -9.79 2.42
CA MET A 1 5.57 -9.23 1.70
C MET A 1 5.98 -7.95 0.99
N ALA A 2 5.14 -7.48 0.07
CA ALA A 2 5.20 -6.11 -0.46
C ALA A 2 3.88 -5.41 -0.11
N GLU A 3 3.96 -4.12 0.17
CA GLU A 3 2.84 -3.32 0.69
C GLU A 3 2.80 -1.97 -0.03
N THR A 4 1.60 -1.43 -0.24
CA THR A 4 1.41 -0.07 -0.75
C THR A 4 0.36 0.67 0.06
N PHE A 5 0.67 1.89 0.46
CA PHE A 5 -0.17 2.74 1.29
C PHE A 5 -0.60 3.92 0.45
N ILE A 6 -1.91 4.18 0.31
CA ILE A 6 -2.45 5.17 -0.64
C ILE A 6 -3.54 6.01 0.04
N GLY A 7 -3.36 7.33 0.05
CA GLY A 7 -4.35 8.30 0.53
C GLY A 7 -4.73 9.30 -0.55
N TYR A 8 -6.03 9.58 -0.69
CA TYR A 8 -6.55 10.56 -1.65
C TYR A 8 -6.86 11.92 -0.99
N ASP A 9 -7.23 11.93 0.29
CA ASP A 9 -7.64 13.16 0.99
C ASP A 9 -6.45 13.89 1.63
N PHE A 10 -6.07 15.03 1.06
CA PHE A 10 -4.96 15.85 1.54
C PHE A 10 -5.30 16.66 2.81
N ARG A 11 -6.58 16.76 3.18
CA ARG A 11 -7.03 17.36 4.44
C ARG A 11 -7.00 16.36 5.59
N HIS A 12 -7.20 15.07 5.28
CA HIS A 12 -7.22 13.98 6.26
C HIS A 12 -6.18 12.91 5.94
N ILE A 13 -4.90 13.31 5.87
CA ILE A 13 -3.80 12.42 5.46
C ILE A 13 -3.61 11.16 6.33
N HIS A 14 -4.14 11.17 7.55
CA HIS A 14 -4.10 10.02 8.44
C HIS A 14 -5.10 8.92 8.04
N HIS A 15 -6.00 9.20 7.09
CA HIS A 15 -6.92 8.22 6.50
C HIS A 15 -6.36 7.77 5.15
N TYR A 16 -5.99 6.50 5.05
CA TYR A 16 -5.42 5.92 3.85
C TYR A 16 -5.72 4.43 3.77
N LYS A 17 -5.57 3.87 2.57
CA LYS A 17 -5.74 2.44 2.32
C LYS A 17 -4.39 1.77 2.33
N GLU A 18 -4.34 0.59 2.93
CA GLU A 18 -3.17 -0.29 2.93
C GLU A 18 -3.51 -1.54 2.14
N PHE A 19 -2.61 -1.95 1.25
CA PHE A 19 -2.74 -3.15 0.44
C PHE A 19 -1.45 -3.96 0.52
N GLU A 20 -1.57 -5.24 0.85
CA GLU A 20 -0.43 -6.14 0.97
C GLU A 20 -0.55 -7.36 0.06
N VAL A 21 0.60 -7.87 -0.38
CA VAL A 21 0.70 -9.15 -1.08
C VAL A 21 1.91 -9.95 -0.58
N SER A 22 1.68 -11.24 -0.29
CA SER A 22 2.74 -12.20 0.05
C SER A 22 3.30 -12.86 -1.22
N PRO A 23 4.53 -13.43 -1.18
CA PRO A 23 5.05 -14.24 -2.27
C PRO A 23 4.18 -15.46 -2.61
N GLN A 24 3.33 -15.90 -1.68
CA GLN A 24 2.38 -16.99 -1.84
C GLN A 24 1.04 -16.53 -2.45
N GLY A 25 0.86 -15.22 -2.68
CA GLY A 25 -0.39 -14.65 -3.21
C GLY A 25 -1.46 -14.41 -2.15
N GLU A 26 -1.11 -14.46 -0.86
CA GLU A 26 -2.00 -14.00 0.20
C GLU A 26 -2.11 -12.48 0.14
N ARG A 27 -3.27 -11.95 0.56
CA ARG A 27 -3.59 -10.53 0.43
C ARG A 27 -4.23 -10.00 1.70
N VAL A 28 -3.94 -8.75 2.02
CA VAL A 28 -4.58 -7.98 3.10
C VAL A 28 -4.92 -6.61 2.56
N ASP A 29 -6.10 -6.10 2.89
CA ASP A 29 -6.51 -4.72 2.64
C ASP A 29 -7.11 -4.11 3.91
N LEU A 30 -6.69 -2.89 4.22
CA LEU A 30 -7.11 -2.18 5.43
C LEU A 30 -7.50 -0.74 5.11
N ASP A 31 -8.55 -0.27 5.79
CA ASP A 31 -8.95 1.13 5.81
C ASP A 31 -8.40 1.78 7.08
N ILE A 32 -7.24 2.43 6.96
CA ILE A 32 -6.46 2.87 8.10
C ILE A 32 -6.83 4.30 8.48
N ASN A 33 -7.08 4.52 9.77
CA ASN A 33 -6.86 5.80 10.43
C ASN A 33 -5.66 5.68 11.36
N SER A 34 -4.51 6.27 11.02
CA SER A 34 -3.29 6.13 11.85
C SER A 34 -3.39 6.81 13.23
N GLN A 35 -4.38 7.69 13.43
CA GLN A 35 -4.66 8.30 14.74
C GLN A 35 -5.59 7.43 15.60
N ASP A 36 -6.27 6.45 15.01
CA ASP A 36 -7.16 5.51 15.70
C ASP A 36 -7.00 4.09 15.10
N PRO A 37 -5.82 3.46 15.25
CA PRO A 37 -5.50 2.19 14.58
C PRO A 37 -6.27 0.99 15.16
N GLN A 38 -6.89 1.14 16.33
CA GLN A 38 -7.68 0.07 16.98
C GLN A 38 -9.17 0.17 16.66
N LYS A 39 -9.58 1.12 15.81
CA LYS A 39 -10.98 1.29 15.46
C LYS A 39 -11.57 -0.02 14.92
N PRO A 40 -12.72 -0.49 15.45
CA PRO A 40 -13.40 -1.65 14.92
C PRO A 40 -13.68 -1.48 13.43
N GLY A 41 -13.38 -2.51 12.64
CA GLY A 41 -13.73 -2.58 11.22
C GLY A 41 -12.58 -2.34 10.23
N VAL A 42 -11.42 -1.84 10.69
CA VAL A 42 -10.20 -1.67 9.87
C VAL A 42 -9.84 -2.97 9.14
N TRP A 43 -9.92 -4.09 9.84
CA TRP A 43 -9.58 -5.45 9.36
C TRP A 43 -10.71 -6.16 8.59
N THR A 44 -11.93 -5.60 8.57
CA THR A 44 -13.08 -6.21 7.89
C THR A 44 -13.43 -5.51 6.58
N TRP A 45 -12.76 -4.40 6.27
CA TRP A 45 -12.91 -3.73 5.00
C TRP A 45 -12.47 -4.65 3.85
N ASN A 46 -13.14 -4.56 2.71
CA ASN A 46 -12.81 -5.33 1.52
C ASN A 46 -12.91 -4.40 0.30
N SER A 47 -11.75 -4.04 -0.23
CA SER A 47 -11.57 -3.19 -1.40
C SER A 47 -11.91 -3.89 -2.72
N GLY A 48 -12.01 -5.22 -2.72
CA GLY A 48 -12.13 -6.03 -3.93
C GLY A 48 -10.85 -6.12 -4.76
N PHE A 49 -9.69 -5.69 -4.24
CA PHE A 49 -8.44 -5.78 -4.99
C PHE A 49 -8.03 -7.24 -5.26
N GLN A 50 -7.47 -7.45 -6.45
CA GLN A 50 -7.01 -8.76 -6.90
C GLN A 50 -5.48 -8.80 -6.86
N VAL A 51 -4.92 -9.97 -6.58
CA VAL A 51 -3.47 -10.18 -6.58
C VAL A 51 -3.07 -11.35 -7.48
N ALA A 52 -1.86 -11.28 -8.03
CA ALA A 52 -1.17 -12.41 -8.62
C ALA A 52 0.27 -12.42 -8.08
N ALA A 53 0.78 -13.61 -7.74
CA ALA A 53 2.14 -13.78 -7.26
C ALA A 53 2.81 -14.99 -7.93
N ARG A 54 4.11 -14.88 -8.19
CA ARG A 54 4.92 -15.97 -8.74
C ARG A 54 6.32 -15.96 -8.14
N ILE A 55 6.75 -17.12 -7.66
CA ILE A 55 8.11 -17.34 -7.17
C ILE A 55 8.97 -17.88 -8.31
N ASP A 56 10.11 -17.26 -8.55
CA ASP A 56 11.19 -17.74 -9.40
C ASP A 56 12.35 -18.22 -8.50
N SER A 57 12.28 -19.50 -8.12
CA SER A 57 13.27 -20.11 -7.23
C SER A 57 14.67 -20.15 -7.82
N LYS A 58 14.80 -20.22 -9.15
CA LYS A 58 16.09 -20.26 -9.84
C LYS A 58 16.83 -18.94 -9.67
N ASN A 59 16.14 -17.83 -9.90
CA ASN A 59 16.72 -16.49 -9.80
C ASN A 59 16.64 -15.90 -8.37
N LYS A 60 16.01 -16.61 -7.42
CA LYS A 60 15.74 -16.13 -6.06
C LYS A 60 14.96 -14.82 -6.04
N VAL A 61 14.01 -14.68 -6.95
CA VAL A 61 13.13 -13.52 -7.10
C VAL A 61 11.68 -13.98 -6.95
N TRP A 62 10.82 -13.12 -6.44
CA TRP A 62 9.38 -13.30 -6.56
C TRP A 62 8.77 -12.02 -7.16
N TYR A 63 7.66 -12.21 -7.85
CA TYR A 63 6.90 -11.15 -8.49
C TYR A 63 5.52 -11.09 -7.83
N GLY A 64 5.05 -9.88 -7.55
CA GLY A 64 3.70 -9.59 -7.09
C GLY A 64 3.07 -8.53 -7.99
N ALA A 65 1.79 -8.70 -8.30
CA ALA A 65 0.98 -7.72 -9.02
C ALA A 65 -0.31 -7.50 -8.25
N MET A 66 -0.73 -6.23 -8.12
CA MET A 66 -1.99 -5.82 -7.51
C MET A 66 -2.85 -5.13 -8.55
N ARG A 67 -4.11 -5.53 -8.66
CA ARG A 67 -5.14 -4.80 -9.41
C ARG A 67 -6.11 -4.20 -8.40
N ILE A 68 -5.93 -2.92 -8.13
CA ILE A 68 -6.71 -2.18 -7.12
C ILE A 68 -7.82 -1.39 -7.84
N PRO A 69 -9.10 -1.61 -7.50
CA PRO A 69 -10.18 -0.76 -7.98
C PRO A 69 -9.96 0.69 -7.53
N PHE A 70 -9.98 1.64 -8.47
CA PHE A 70 -9.70 3.04 -8.13
C PHE A 70 -10.69 3.60 -7.11
N GLY A 71 -11.98 3.24 -7.24
CA GLY A 71 -13.04 3.60 -6.30
C GLY A 71 -12.84 3.11 -4.86
N ALA A 72 -11.91 2.16 -4.63
CA ALA A 72 -11.53 1.75 -3.28
C ALA A 72 -10.52 2.71 -2.62
N ILE A 73 -9.82 3.51 -3.42
CA ILE A 73 -8.84 4.52 -2.97
C ILE A 73 -9.54 5.87 -2.86
N ASP A 74 -10.13 6.35 -3.96
CA ASP A 74 -10.74 7.66 -4.10
C ASP A 74 -12.19 7.46 -4.59
N PRO A 75 -13.21 8.04 -3.92
CA PRO A 75 -14.58 7.95 -4.38
C PRO A 75 -14.82 8.65 -5.72
N GLU A 76 -13.99 9.63 -6.09
CA GLU A 76 -14.11 10.32 -7.37
C GLU A 76 -13.51 9.49 -8.52
N PRO A 77 -14.10 9.55 -9.73
CA PRO A 77 -13.52 8.91 -10.90
C PRO A 77 -12.09 9.41 -11.19
N PRO A 78 -11.19 8.50 -11.62
CA PRO A 78 -9.81 8.89 -11.94
C PRO A 78 -9.79 9.86 -13.12
N HIS A 79 -9.05 10.95 -12.98
CA HIS A 79 -8.85 11.93 -14.03
C HIS A 79 -7.39 12.40 -14.08
N ILE A 80 -6.99 12.97 -15.22
CA ILE A 80 -5.63 13.49 -15.39
C ILE A 80 -5.40 14.61 -14.36
N GLY A 81 -4.25 14.58 -13.70
CA GLY A 81 -3.89 15.52 -12.65
C GLY A 81 -4.39 15.13 -11.26
N THR A 82 -5.16 14.04 -11.10
CA THR A 82 -5.48 13.53 -9.75
C THR A 82 -4.17 13.22 -9.02
N MET A 83 -4.03 13.80 -7.82
CA MET A 83 -2.89 13.61 -6.96
C MET A 83 -3.24 12.65 -5.84
N LEU A 84 -2.40 11.66 -5.59
CA LEU A 84 -2.49 10.73 -4.47
C LEU A 84 -1.21 10.79 -3.64
N ARG A 85 -1.34 10.58 -2.33
CA ARG A 85 -0.20 10.32 -1.45
C ARG A 85 0.06 8.82 -1.44
N ILE A 86 1.29 8.39 -1.74
CA ILE A 86 1.63 6.96 -1.81
C ILE A 86 3.00 6.65 -1.20
N ASN A 87 3.14 5.45 -0.65
CA ASN A 87 4.44 4.84 -0.41
C ASN A 87 4.41 3.33 -0.69
N LEU A 88 5.59 2.78 -0.99
CA LEU A 88 5.79 1.37 -1.32
C LEU A 88 6.77 0.77 -0.32
N PHE A 89 6.41 -0.36 0.28
CA PHE A 89 7.21 -1.03 1.30
C PHE A 89 7.47 -2.50 0.96
N ARG A 90 8.55 -3.03 1.54
CA ARG A 90 8.86 -4.46 1.48
C ARG A 90 9.42 -4.94 2.81
N CYS A 91 8.76 -5.92 3.40
CA CYS A 91 9.26 -6.70 4.53
C CYS A 91 9.93 -7.99 4.02
N GLN A 92 11.22 -8.17 4.33
CA GLN A 92 12.01 -9.31 3.87
C GLN A 92 12.69 -10.05 5.04
N GLY A 93 12.59 -11.37 5.03
CA GLY A 93 13.28 -12.24 5.99
C GLY A 93 12.55 -12.40 7.33
N PRO A 94 12.88 -13.46 8.09
CA PRO A 94 12.33 -13.70 9.40
C PRO A 94 12.97 -12.77 10.46
N PRO A 95 12.32 -12.57 11.62
CA PRO A 95 13.00 -12.04 12.80
C PRO A 95 14.18 -12.95 13.23
N PRO A 96 15.27 -12.41 13.81
CA PRO A 96 15.50 -10.99 14.12
C PRO A 96 16.04 -10.17 12.92
N ASP A 97 16.48 -10.81 11.83
CA ASP A 97 17.18 -10.17 10.71
C ASP A 97 16.26 -9.52 9.66
N ARG A 98 14.99 -9.28 10.02
CA ARG A 98 13.98 -8.72 9.13
C ARG A 98 14.44 -7.37 8.58
N LYS A 99 14.41 -7.23 7.26
CA LYS A 99 14.68 -5.98 6.55
C LYS A 99 13.38 -5.30 6.20
N LEU A 100 13.30 -4.03 6.51
CA LEU A 100 12.20 -3.13 6.19
C LEU A 100 12.70 -2.14 5.14
N LEU A 101 12.09 -2.15 3.97
CA LEU A 101 12.48 -1.33 2.82
C LEU A 101 11.32 -0.42 2.46
N ALA A 102 11.64 0.80 2.01
CA ALA A 102 10.65 1.81 1.63
C ALA A 102 11.13 2.55 0.38
N TRP A 103 10.20 2.99 -0.47
CA TRP A 103 10.49 3.93 -1.56
C TRP A 103 10.78 5.34 -1.00
N GLN A 104 9.90 5.87 -0.15
CA GLN A 104 10.15 7.07 0.64
C GLN A 104 10.41 6.68 2.10
N THR A 105 11.56 7.08 2.66
CA THR A 105 11.95 6.70 4.02
C THR A 105 11.04 7.34 5.07
N PRO A 106 10.35 6.57 5.93
CA PRO A 106 9.45 7.12 6.95
C PRO A 106 10.16 7.92 8.06
N MET A 107 11.48 7.75 8.19
CA MET A 107 12.30 8.31 9.28
C MET A 107 11.75 7.95 10.67
N SER A 108 11.16 6.75 10.78
CA SER A 108 10.50 6.24 11.98
C SER A 108 10.64 4.72 12.05
N LYS A 109 10.24 4.11 13.17
CA LYS A 109 10.21 2.65 13.38
C LYS A 109 8.96 1.97 12.80
N THR A 110 8.07 2.75 12.20
CA THR A 110 6.80 2.30 11.61
C THR A 110 6.64 2.82 10.19
N PHE A 111 5.88 2.11 9.36
CA PHE A 111 5.50 2.56 8.01
C PHE A 111 4.31 3.54 8.02
N HIS A 112 3.54 3.58 9.11
CA HIS A 112 2.34 4.42 9.27
C HIS A 112 2.68 5.89 9.56
N VAL A 113 3.45 6.53 8.67
CA VAL A 113 3.86 7.95 8.73
C VAL A 113 3.38 8.67 7.46
N PRO A 114 2.08 8.98 7.34
CA PRO A 114 1.48 9.52 6.11
C PRO A 114 2.08 10.85 5.65
N GLU A 115 2.67 11.63 6.56
CA GLU A 115 3.39 12.87 6.28
C GLU A 115 4.60 12.65 5.36
N LYS A 116 5.16 11.43 5.36
CA LYS A 116 6.33 11.02 4.57
C LYS A 116 5.98 10.28 3.28
N PHE A 117 4.70 10.08 2.98
CA PHE A 117 4.31 9.52 1.69
C PHE A 117 4.72 10.46 0.56
N GLY A 118 5.17 9.86 -0.54
CA GLY A 118 5.43 10.57 -1.78
C GLY A 118 4.13 10.95 -2.48
N LEU A 119 4.28 11.57 -3.66
CA LEU A 119 3.16 12.00 -4.48
C LEU A 119 3.13 11.18 -5.77
N LEU A 120 1.94 10.76 -6.17
CA LEU A 120 1.64 10.13 -7.45
C LEU A 120 0.61 10.98 -8.16
N MET A 121 0.91 11.35 -9.40
CA MET A 121 0.00 12.08 -10.27
C MET A 121 -0.48 11.16 -11.38
N LEU A 122 -1.80 11.13 -11.60
CA LEU A 122 -2.35 10.46 -12.79
C LEU A 122 -2.06 11.32 -14.03
N VAL A 123 -1.48 10.68 -15.04
CA VAL A 123 -1.15 11.29 -16.34
C VAL A 123 -1.91 10.56 -17.44
N ASP A 124 -1.90 11.13 -18.65
CA ASP A 124 -2.34 10.40 -19.84
C ASP A 124 -1.44 9.19 -20.09
N GLN A 125 -1.95 8.22 -20.84
CA GLN A 125 -1.08 7.14 -21.30
C GLN A 125 -0.09 7.75 -22.33
N PRO A 126 1.22 7.50 -22.16
CA PRO A 126 2.22 7.98 -23.10
C PRO A 126 2.11 7.33 -24.49
#